data_AF-A0A0F8X0C0-F1
#
_entry.id   AF-A0A0F8X0C0-F1
#
_cell.length_a   1.000
_cell.length_b   1.000
_cell.length_c   1.000
_cell.angle_alpha   90.00
_cell.angle_beta   90.00
_cell.angle_gamma   90.00
#
_symmetry.space_group_name_H-M   'P 1'
#
loop_
_entity.id
_entity.type
_entity.pdbx_description
1 polymer ?
#
loop_
_entity_poly.entity_id
_entity_poly.type
_entity_poly.pdbx_seq_one_letter_code
_entity_poly.pdbx_strand_id
1 'polypeptide(L)'
;MQTIRSFTLDTKGWTPLQTGLLLPGDMVSMGAAGIRWLYMVLTQVDSGPGGLATIDVWPSLRAAHPTDWVVYTAAPKGIFRMANNEATGWDETEGKMYGFGFSAVEAQPTS
;
A
#
# COMPACT_ATOMS: atom_id res chain seq x y z
N MET A 1 -0.87 -26.33 -7.84
CA MET A 1 -0.15 -25.19 -8.44
C MET A 1 -0.15 -24.08 -7.40
N GLN A 2 0.92 -23.91 -6.64
CA GLN A 2 1.02 -22.84 -5.64
C GLN A 2 1.24 -21.53 -6.41
N THR A 3 0.29 -20.62 -6.34
CA THR A 3 0.46 -19.27 -6.90
C THR A 3 1.55 -18.58 -6.08
N ILE A 4 2.78 -18.57 -6.58
CA ILE A 4 3.89 -17.81 -5.97
C ILE A 4 3.46 -16.34 -6.03
N ARG A 5 3.28 -15.70 -4.87
CA ARG A 5 3.00 -14.27 -4.80
C ARG A 5 4.29 -13.52 -5.09
N SER A 6 4.28 -12.62 -6.07
CA SER A 6 5.42 -11.76 -6.40
C SER A 6 5.64 -10.70 -5.30
N PHE A 7 6.89 -10.27 -5.11
CA PHE A 7 7.31 -9.20 -4.19
C PHE A 7 7.85 -7.98 -4.93
N THR A 8 7.74 -7.96 -6.26
CA THR A 8 8.40 -6.96 -7.08
C THR A 8 7.37 -6.28 -7.97
N LEU A 9 7.40 -4.96 -8.00
CA LEU A 9 6.52 -4.10 -8.77
C LEU A 9 7.28 -3.34 -9.84
N ASP A 10 6.91 -3.56 -11.10
CA ASP A 10 7.43 -2.78 -12.22
C ASP A 10 6.54 -1.55 -12.45
N THR A 11 7.17 -0.38 -12.56
CA THR A 11 6.49 0.92 -12.66
C THR A 11 7.14 1.79 -13.73
N LYS A 12 6.39 2.75 -14.27
CA LYS A 12 6.90 3.74 -15.24
C LYS A 12 6.39 5.13 -14.94
N GLY A 13 7.00 6.12 -15.59
CA GLY A 13 6.59 7.53 -15.49
C GLY A 13 7.42 8.35 -14.49
N TRP A 14 8.50 7.78 -13.96
CA TRP A 14 9.49 8.50 -13.17
C TRP A 14 10.34 9.40 -14.06
N THR A 15 10.96 10.43 -13.47
CA THR A 15 12.05 11.13 -14.16
C THR A 15 13.15 10.10 -14.49
N PRO A 16 13.61 9.99 -15.75
CA PRO A 16 14.63 9.02 -16.11
C PRO A 16 15.97 9.26 -15.40
N LEU A 17 16.73 8.19 -15.13
CA LEU A 17 18.09 8.23 -14.61
C LEU A 17 18.24 8.95 -13.25
N GLN A 18 17.24 8.82 -12.37
CA GLN A 18 17.35 9.28 -10.99
C GLN A 18 17.75 8.14 -10.06
N THR A 19 18.73 8.40 -9.20
CA THR A 19 19.09 7.52 -8.09
C THR A 19 18.35 7.94 -6.82
N GLY A 20 17.91 6.97 -6.03
CA GLY A 20 17.21 7.21 -4.76
C GLY A 20 15.85 7.86 -4.94
N LEU A 21 15.07 7.39 -5.93
CA LEU A 21 13.67 7.81 -6.10
C LEU A 21 12.83 7.45 -4.88
N LEU A 22 13.08 6.26 -4.32
CA LEU A 22 12.48 5.77 -3.09
C LEU A 22 13.57 5.10 -2.27
N LEU A 23 13.44 5.21 -0.96
CA LEU A 23 14.33 4.59 0.01
C LEU A 23 13.59 3.48 0.79
N PRO A 24 14.34 2.54 1.40
CA PRO A 24 13.75 1.53 2.27
C PRO A 24 12.90 2.16 3.38
N GLY A 25 11.68 1.66 3.57
CA GLY A 25 10.71 2.18 4.53
C GLY A 25 9.72 3.20 3.96
N ASP A 26 9.96 3.72 2.76
CA ASP A 26 8.97 4.57 2.09
C ASP A 26 7.67 3.80 1.82
N MET A 27 6.55 4.47 2.04
CA MET A 27 5.23 3.92 1.75
C MET A 27 4.80 4.37 0.36
N VAL A 28 4.29 3.45 -0.45
CA VAL A 28 3.70 3.75 -1.75
C VAL A 28 2.33 3.12 -1.86
N SER A 29 1.42 3.83 -2.52
CA SER A 29 0.10 3.27 -2.83
C SER A 29 -0.17 3.26 -4.32
N MET A 30 -0.94 2.28 -4.75
CA MET A 30 -1.26 2.09 -6.16
C MET A 30 -2.71 1.70 -6.38
N GLY A 31 -3.21 1.99 -7.58
CA GLY A 31 -4.58 1.72 -7.99
C GLY A 31 -5.34 3.00 -8.34
N ALA A 32 -6.64 2.86 -8.59
CA ALA A 32 -7.52 3.95 -8.99
C ALA A 32 -8.32 4.52 -7.81
N ALA A 33 -9.13 5.55 -8.04
CA ALA A 33 -10.04 6.06 -7.02
C ALA A 33 -10.95 4.92 -6.52
N GLY A 34 -10.91 4.66 -5.20
CA GLY A 34 -11.72 3.60 -4.57
C GLY A 34 -11.07 2.22 -4.49
N ILE A 35 -9.91 2.00 -5.10
CA ILE A 35 -9.10 0.78 -4.93
C ILE A 35 -7.65 1.19 -4.72
N ARG A 36 -7.15 1.03 -3.49
CA ARG A 36 -5.75 1.33 -3.19
C ARG A 36 -5.10 0.24 -2.37
N TRP A 37 -4.04 -0.31 -2.91
CA TRP A 37 -3.11 -1.18 -2.19
C TRP A 37 -1.98 -0.34 -1.63
N LEU A 38 -1.64 -0.60 -0.37
CA LEU A 38 -0.51 0.03 0.31
C LEU A 38 0.66 -0.96 0.39
N TYR A 39 1.86 -0.45 0.12
CA TYR A 39 3.10 -1.21 0.12
C TYR A 39 4.23 -0.40 0.76
N MET A 40 5.14 -1.10 1.41
CA MET A 40 6.41 -0.59 1.91
C MET A 40 7.52 -0.96 0.94
N VAL A 41 8.40 -0.02 0.65
CA VAL A 41 9.61 -0.23 -0.14
C VAL A 41 10.68 -0.91 0.71
N LEU A 42 11.32 -1.94 0.18
CA LEU A 42 12.33 -2.74 0.90
C LEU A 42 13.77 -2.38 0.56
N THR A 43 14.01 -1.89 -0.65
CA THR A 43 15.33 -1.57 -1.19
C THR A 43 15.33 -0.17 -1.79
N GLN A 44 16.51 0.44 -1.94
CA GLN A 44 16.60 1.69 -2.68
C GLN A 44 16.14 1.46 -4.14
N VAL A 45 15.33 2.37 -4.65
CA VAL A 45 14.81 2.33 -6.02
C VAL A 45 15.44 3.44 -6.84
N ASP A 46 15.97 3.07 -8.00
CA ASP A 46 16.48 3.98 -9.01
C ASP A 46 15.65 3.86 -10.30
N SER A 47 15.53 4.95 -11.08
CA SER A 47 14.93 4.88 -12.42
C SER A 47 15.97 4.65 -13.51
N GLY A 48 15.66 3.71 -14.40
CA GLY A 48 16.42 3.48 -15.61
C GLY A 48 16.12 4.48 -16.73
N PRO A 49 16.73 4.26 -17.91
CA PRO A 49 16.37 4.94 -19.13
C PRO A 49 14.86 4.80 -19.41
N GLY A 50 14.20 5.88 -19.82
CA GLY A 50 12.75 5.88 -20.10
C GLY A 50 11.85 5.95 -18.85
N GLY A 51 12.41 6.18 -17.66
CA GLY A 51 11.62 6.40 -16.44
C GLY A 51 10.97 5.14 -15.89
N LEU A 52 11.59 3.99 -16.15
CA LEU A 52 11.19 2.68 -15.62
C LEU A 52 11.86 2.45 -14.26
N ALA A 53 11.14 1.87 -13.31
CA ALA A 53 11.69 1.49 -12.02
C ALA A 53 11.06 0.19 -11.51
N THR A 54 11.89 -0.65 -10.89
CA THR A 54 11.47 -1.90 -10.26
C THR A 54 11.58 -1.74 -8.75
N ILE A 55 10.50 -2.02 -8.03
CA ILE A 55 10.36 -1.77 -6.60
C ILE A 55 10.15 -3.09 -5.88
N ASP A 56 11.03 -3.44 -4.95
CA ASP A 56 10.78 -4.55 -4.04
C ASP A 56 9.89 -4.09 -2.88
N VAL A 57 8.79 -4.81 -2.67
CA VAL A 57 7.70 -4.38 -1.80
C VAL A 57 7.32 -5.41 -0.74
N TRP A 58 6.79 -4.90 0.37
CA TRP A 58 6.08 -5.67 1.38
C TRP A 58 4.71 -5.03 1.69
N PRO A 59 3.63 -5.80 1.87
CA PRO A 59 3.52 -7.25 1.73
C PRO A 59 3.68 -7.69 0.26
N SER A 60 3.71 -9.00 0.01
CA SER A 60 3.64 -9.53 -1.36
C SER A 60 2.46 -8.95 -2.14
N LEU A 61 2.58 -8.88 -3.46
CA LEU A 61 1.52 -8.44 -4.35
C LEU A 61 0.26 -9.29 -4.16
N ARG A 62 -0.89 -8.61 -4.05
CA ARG A 62 -2.20 -9.23 -3.78
C ARG A 62 -3.09 -9.27 -5.02
N ALA A 63 -2.69 -8.57 -6.08
CA ALA A 63 -3.30 -8.58 -7.40
C ALA A 63 -2.22 -8.41 -8.48
N ALA A 64 -2.58 -8.66 -9.73
CA ALA A 64 -1.74 -8.24 -10.86
C ALA A 64 -1.81 -6.71 -11.00
N HIS A 65 -0.65 -6.09 -11.18
CA HIS A 65 -0.53 -4.65 -11.29
C HIS A 65 0.06 -4.26 -12.63
N PRO A 66 -0.72 -3.58 -13.50
CA PRO A 66 -0.19 -2.99 -14.72
C PRO A 66 0.92 -1.97 -14.44
N THR A 67 1.97 -2.01 -15.25
CA THR A 67 3.14 -1.11 -15.12
C THR A 67 2.79 0.37 -15.28
N ASP A 68 1.66 0.68 -15.91
CA ASP A 68 1.17 2.03 -16.18
C ASP A 68 0.27 2.62 -15.10
N TRP A 69 0.03 1.88 -14.02
CA TRP A 69 -0.72 2.42 -12.90
C TRP A 69 0.04 3.55 -12.22
N VAL A 70 -0.73 4.55 -11.79
CA VAL A 70 -0.21 5.68 -11.03
C VAL A 70 0.27 5.18 -9.67
N VAL A 71 1.54 5.45 -9.39
CA VAL A 71 2.16 5.24 -8.08
C VAL A 71 2.06 6.54 -7.29
N TYR A 72 1.42 6.49 -6.14
CA TYR A 72 1.30 7.62 -5.22
C TYR A 72 2.35 7.49 -4.12
N THR A 73 3.32 8.39 -4.13
CA THR A 73 4.38 8.52 -3.11
C THR A 73 4.03 9.57 -2.06
N ALA A 74 3.26 10.59 -2.43
CA ALA A 74 2.77 11.61 -1.51
C ALA A 74 1.45 11.17 -0.88
N ALA A 75 1.39 11.16 0.45
CA ALA A 75 0.22 10.73 1.24
C ALA A 75 -0.38 9.40 0.74
N PRO A 76 0.41 8.31 0.70
CA PRO A 76 -0.05 7.01 0.22
C PRO A 76 -1.19 6.50 1.09
N LYS A 77 -2.21 5.88 0.47
CA LYS A 77 -3.42 5.42 1.16
C LYS A 77 -3.67 3.95 0.86
N GLY A 78 -4.16 3.21 1.85
CA GLY A 78 -4.73 1.87 1.67
C GLY A 78 -6.20 1.86 2.08
N ILE A 79 -6.93 0.86 1.61
CA ILE A 79 -8.31 0.62 2.07
C ILE A 79 -8.28 -0.42 3.16
N PHE A 80 -8.82 -0.07 4.32
CA PHE A 80 -8.84 -0.94 5.49
C PHE A 80 -10.27 -1.10 5.99
N ARG A 81 -10.55 -2.26 6.56
CA ARG A 81 -11.77 -2.55 7.31
C ARG A 81 -11.39 -2.96 8.72
N MET A 82 -12.33 -2.90 9.65
CA MET A 82 -12.11 -3.48 10.97
C MET A 82 -11.81 -4.98 10.83
N ALA A 83 -10.83 -5.45 11.60
CA ALA A 83 -10.41 -6.86 11.62
C ALA A 83 -11.58 -7.75 12.05
N ASN A 84 -12.28 -7.30 13.09
CA ASN A 84 -13.47 -7.90 13.67
C ASN A 84 -14.59 -6.87 13.71
N ASN A 85 -15.84 -7.32 13.65
CA ASN A 85 -16.98 -6.45 13.93
C ASN A 85 -17.13 -6.27 15.45
N GLU A 86 -16.17 -5.59 16.07
CA GLU A 86 -16.26 -5.21 17.48
C GLU A 86 -17.17 -3.99 17.54
N ALA A 87 -18.43 -4.21 17.94
CA ALA A 87 -19.22 -3.14 18.52
C ALA A 87 -18.53 -2.80 19.84
N THR A 88 -17.63 -1.81 19.84
CA THR A 88 -17.25 -1.12 21.07
C THR A 88 -18.55 -0.65 21.68
N GLY A 89 -19.00 -1.35 22.73
CA GLY A 89 -20.29 -1.09 23.37
C GLY A 89 -20.38 0.40 23.67
N TRP A 90 -21.44 1.02 23.19
CA TRP A 90 -21.79 2.38 23.57
C TRP A 90 -22.16 2.34 25.05
N ASP A 91 -21.19 2.59 25.93
CA ASP A 91 -21.45 2.76 27.35
C ASP A 91 -21.86 4.23 27.57
N GLU A 92 -23.15 4.46 27.76
CA GLU A 92 -23.75 5.78 27.99
C GLU A 92 -23.57 6.27 29.44
N THR A 93 -22.69 5.62 30.22
CA THR A 93 -22.34 6.12 31.56
C THR A 93 -21.42 7.34 31.42
N GLU A 94 -22.02 8.50 31.61
CA GLU A 94 -21.44 9.83 31.67
C GLU A 94 -20.07 9.87 32.42
N GLY A 95 -18.94 9.69 31.73
CA GLY A 95 -17.66 9.75 32.42
C GLY A 95 -16.42 9.15 31.74
N LYS A 96 -15.98 9.76 30.64
CA LYS A 96 -14.60 9.77 30.12
C LYS A 96 -14.12 8.49 29.41
N MET A 97 -14.17 8.51 28.07
CA MET A 97 -13.34 7.64 27.24
C MET A 97 -11.85 8.00 27.47
N TYR A 98 -11.09 7.15 28.17
CA TYR A 98 -9.64 7.36 28.36
C TYR A 98 -8.78 6.78 27.21
N GLY A 99 -9.40 6.14 26.22
CA GLY A 99 -8.77 5.66 25.00
C GLY A 99 -9.78 4.95 24.10
N PHE A 100 -9.64 5.13 22.80
CA PHE A 100 -10.37 4.36 21.78
C PHE A 100 -9.34 3.65 20.90
N GLY A 101 -9.63 2.42 20.50
CA GLY A 101 -8.73 1.63 19.66
C GLY A 101 -9.53 0.56 18.92
N PHE A 102 -9.12 0.28 17.69
CA PHE A 102 -9.65 -0.82 16.89
C PHE A 102 -8.51 -1.43 16.07
N SER A 103 -8.62 -2.72 15.79
CA SER A 103 -7.72 -3.38 14.85
C SER A 103 -8.28 -3.28 13.44
N ALA A 104 -7.43 -2.97 12.46
CA ALA A 104 -7.80 -2.87 11.05
C ALA A 104 -6.98 -3.84 10.21
N VAL A 105 -7.60 -4.38 9.16
CA VAL A 105 -6.97 -5.21 8.14
C VAL A 105 -7.25 -4.63 6.76
N GLU A 106 -6.32 -4.80 5.83
CA GLU A 106 -6.50 -4.30 4.48
C GLU A 106 -7.71 -4.99 3.81
N ALA A 107 -8.63 -4.18 3.28
CA ALA A 107 -9.78 -4.64 2.54
C ALA A 107 -9.37 -4.85 1.08
N GLN A 108 -9.31 -6.11 0.65
CA GLN A 108 -9.08 -6.42 -0.76
C GLN A 108 -10.34 -6.11 -1.56
N PRO A 109 -10.24 -5.42 -2.70
CA PRO A 109 -11.35 -5.33 -3.65
C PRO A 109 -11.73 -6.75 -4.07
N THR A 110 -13.02 -7.09 -3.99
CA THR A 110 -13.51 -8.34 -4.57
C THR A 110 -13.26 -8.33 -6.08
N SER A 111 -12.52 -9.32 -6.56
CA SER A 111 -12.21 -9.55 -7.98
C SER A 111 -13.46 -9.72 -8.83
#